data_AF-A0A7C5L5N2-F1
#
_entry.id   AF-A0A7C5L5N2-F1
#
_cell.length_a   1.000
_cell.length_b   1.000
_cell.length_c   1.000
_cell.angle_alpha   90.00
_cell.angle_beta   90.00
_cell.angle_gamma   90.00
#
_symmetry.space_group_name_H-M   'P 1'
#
loop_
_entity.id
_entity.type
_entity.pdbx_description
1 polymer ?
#
loop_
_entity_poly.entity_id
_entity_poly.type
_entity_poly.pdbx_seq_one_letter_code
_entity_poly.pdbx_strand_id
1 'polypeptide(L)'
;MRFQGIPSEEAVLEFIQKLPEGEWVFEDLKEKRRELLSAESARRLLAGLIDQVKGWKESFATLGRGTVFVFVHDREKPRAFKIYDPSSLGCSTSLTPPRWKLYLRELGEI
;
A
#
# COMPACT_ATOMS: atom_id res chain seq x y z
N MET A 1 -9.90 8.37 -9.03
CA MET A 1 -9.91 8.41 -7.54
C MET A 1 -8.64 9.10 -7.06
N ARG A 2 -8.69 9.92 -6.00
CA ARG A 2 -7.51 10.63 -5.50
C ARG A 2 -6.86 9.79 -4.39
N PHE A 3 -5.57 9.53 -4.50
CA PHE A 3 -4.79 8.83 -3.49
C PHE A 3 -3.98 9.83 -2.67
N GLN A 4 -3.86 9.61 -1.37
CA GLN A 4 -3.13 10.45 -0.45
C GLN A 4 -1.91 9.69 0.08
N GLY A 5 -0.74 10.29 -0.08
CA GLY A 5 0.51 9.77 0.47
C GLY A 5 0.48 9.79 2.00
N ILE A 6 0.88 8.68 2.62
CA ILE A 6 1.01 8.54 4.06
C ILE A 6 2.50 8.43 4.40
N PRO A 7 3.09 9.45 5.05
CA PRO A 7 4.52 9.47 5.33
C PRO A 7 4.92 8.63 6.56
N SER A 8 3.99 8.36 7.48
CA SER A 8 4.21 7.57 8.70
C SER A 8 3.56 6.20 8.57
N GLU A 9 4.36 5.15 8.74
CA GLU A 9 3.87 3.78 8.77
C GLU A 9 2.95 3.50 9.95
N GLU A 10 3.15 4.18 11.09
CA GLU A 10 2.25 4.07 12.25
C GLU A 10 0.84 4.55 11.90
N ALA A 11 0.73 5.69 11.18
CA ALA A 11 -0.55 6.18 10.70
C ALA A 11 -1.22 5.19 9.73
N VAL A 12 -0.43 4.46 8.93
CA VAL A 12 -0.99 3.39 8.08
C VAL A 12 -1.57 2.27 8.92
N LEU A 13 -0.88 1.83 9.98
CA LEU A 13 -1.38 0.77 10.87
C LEU A 13 -2.71 1.16 11.53
N GLU A 14 -2.94 2.44 11.82
CA GLU A 14 -4.24 2.93 12.31
C GLU A 14 -5.35 2.77 11.25
N PHE A 15 -5.05 3.00 9.97
CA PHE A 15 -6.00 2.78 8.88
C PHE A 15 -6.30 1.29 8.69
N ILE A 16 -5.34 0.41 8.95
CA ILE A 16 -5.53 -1.05 8.85
C ILE A 16 -6.68 -1.51 9.76
N GLN A 17 -6.76 -0.94 10.96
CA GLN A 17 -7.82 -1.29 11.91
C GLN A 17 -9.22 -0.87 11.45
N LYS A 18 -9.31 0.08 10.52
CA LYS A 18 -10.54 0.65 9.98
C LYS A 18 -10.95 0.08 8.63
N LEU A 19 -10.28 -1.00 8.16
CA LEU A 19 -10.68 -1.65 6.90
C LEU A 19 -12.15 -2.09 6.97
N PRO A 20 -13.01 -1.65 6.03
CA PRO A 20 -14.37 -2.16 5.94
C PRO A 20 -14.37 -3.66 5.62
N GLU A 21 -15.42 -4.31 6.11
CA GLU A 21 -15.75 -5.69 5.76
C GLU A 21 -15.99 -5.83 4.25
N GLY A 22 -15.79 -7.04 3.74
CA GLY A 22 -15.98 -7.39 2.33
C GLY A 22 -14.82 -8.18 1.76
N GLU A 23 -14.89 -8.42 0.46
CA GLU A 23 -13.84 -9.11 -0.28
C GLU A 23 -12.84 -8.11 -0.85
N TRP A 24 -11.57 -8.37 -0.59
CA TRP A 24 -10.45 -7.54 -1.00
C TRP A 24 -9.65 -8.24 -2.09
N VAL A 25 -9.16 -7.46 -3.04
CA VAL A 25 -8.26 -7.90 -4.09
C VAL A 25 -6.86 -7.42 -3.74
N PHE A 26 -5.92 -8.35 -3.67
CA PHE A 26 -4.50 -8.06 -3.60
C PHE A 26 -3.86 -8.32 -4.96
N GLU A 27 -3.02 -7.40 -5.42
CA GLU A 27 -2.22 -7.55 -6.63
C GLU A 27 -0.75 -7.24 -6.34
N ASP A 28 0.14 -8.18 -6.64
CA ASP A 28 1.58 -7.92 -6.79
C ASP A 28 1.89 -7.78 -8.28
N LEU A 29 2.10 -6.54 -8.72
CA LEU A 29 2.34 -6.24 -10.13
C LEU A 29 3.73 -6.69 -10.59
N LYS A 30 4.67 -6.84 -9.66
CA LYS A 30 6.03 -7.29 -9.96
C LYS A 30 6.05 -8.80 -10.16
N GLU A 31 5.35 -9.54 -9.30
CA GLU A 31 5.25 -11.01 -9.38
C GLU A 31 4.07 -11.49 -10.25
N LYS A 32 3.25 -10.57 -10.77
CA LYS A 32 2.03 -10.86 -11.53
C LYS A 32 1.07 -11.79 -10.78
N ARG A 33 0.96 -11.60 -9.47
CA ARG A 33 0.09 -12.39 -8.59
C ARG A 33 -1.15 -11.58 -8.24
N ARG A 34 -2.31 -12.25 -8.25
CA ARG A 34 -3.59 -11.68 -7.83
C ARG A 34 -4.33 -12.65 -6.92
N GLU A 35 -4.87 -12.14 -5.81
CA GLU A 35 -5.56 -12.94 -4.80
C GLU A 35 -6.82 -12.24 -4.30
N LEU A 36 -7.79 -13.05 -3.89
CA LEU A 36 -8.98 -12.59 -3.16
C LEU A 36 -8.81 -12.91 -1.68
N LEU A 37 -9.09 -11.91 -0.85
CA LEU A 37 -8.85 -11.93 0.59
C LEU A 37 -10.14 -11.53 1.32
N SER A 38 -10.37 -12.12 2.49
CA SER A 38 -11.29 -11.54 3.46
C SER A 38 -10.70 -10.25 4.04
N ALA A 39 -11.53 -9.41 4.67
CA ALA A 39 -11.07 -8.22 5.37
C ALA A 39 -9.98 -8.54 6.41
N GLU A 40 -10.12 -9.63 7.18
CA GLU A 40 -9.08 -10.08 8.12
C GLU A 40 -7.76 -10.43 7.44
N SER A 41 -7.81 -11.21 6.35
CA SER A 41 -6.60 -11.58 5.61
C SER A 41 -5.94 -10.36 4.96
N ALA A 42 -6.74 -9.42 4.44
CA ALA A 42 -6.27 -8.16 3.90
C ALA A 42 -5.57 -7.31 4.97
N ARG A 43 -6.11 -7.25 6.19
CA ARG A 43 -5.49 -6.55 7.33
C ARG A 43 -4.13 -7.14 7.68
N ARG A 44 -4.03 -8.47 7.81
CA ARG A 44 -2.78 -9.16 8.15
C ARG A 44 -1.73 -8.98 7.04
N LEU A 45 -2.15 -9.13 5.79
CA LEU A 45 -1.27 -8.95 4.64
C LEU A 45 -0.75 -7.50 4.58
N LEU A 46 -1.64 -6.51 4.68
CA LEU A 46 -1.25 -5.10 4.66
C LEU A 46 -0.29 -4.77 5.80
N ALA A 47 -0.52 -5.29 7.02
CA ALA A 47 0.41 -5.09 8.14
C ALA A 47 1.81 -5.63 7.84
N GLY A 48 1.91 -6.81 7.22
CA GLY A 48 3.18 -7.38 6.77
C GLY A 48 3.88 -6.55 5.68
N LEU A 49 3.12 -5.99 4.73
CA LEU A 49 3.68 -5.09 3.72
C LEU A 49 4.23 -3.79 4.32
N ILE A 50 3.55 -3.24 5.33
CA ILE A 50 4.01 -2.04 6.04
C ILE A 50 5.29 -2.31 6.82
N ASP A 51 5.42 -3.49 7.43
CA ASP A 51 6.67 -3.91 8.06
C ASP A 51 7.83 -3.99 7.05
N GLN A 52 7.57 -4.53 5.85
CA GLN A 52 8.56 -4.52 4.76
C GLN A 52 8.95 -3.10 4.33
N VAL A 53 7.99 -2.16 4.24
CA VAL A 53 8.26 -0.76 3.94
C VAL A 53 9.13 -0.10 5.01
N LYS A 54 8.88 -0.37 6.29
CA LYS A 54 9.75 0.08 7.39
C LYS A 54 11.18 -0.43 7.21
N GLY A 55 11.33 -1.73 6.96
CA GLY A 55 12.62 -2.36 6.71
C GLY A 55 13.39 -1.73 5.56
N TRP A 56 12.72 -1.29 4.49
CA TRP A 56 13.37 -0.54 3.42
C TRP A 56 13.89 0.82 3.92
N LYS A 57 13.05 1.62 4.58
CA LYS A 57 13.47 2.92 5.11
C LYS A 57 14.65 2.82 6.08
N GLU A 58 14.71 1.76 6.86
CA GLU A 58 15.82 1.50 7.79
C GLU A 58 17.09 1.02 7.07
N SER A 59 16.95 0.19 6.03
CA SER A 59 18.08 -0.36 5.28
C SER A 59 18.75 0.67 4.35
N PHE A 60 17.99 1.65 3.86
CA PHE A 60 18.53 2.69 2.98
C PHE A 60 18.77 3.98 3.77
N ALA A 61 20.00 4.15 4.29
CA ALA A 61 20.40 5.32 5.07
C ALA A 61 20.19 6.68 4.37
N THR A 62 20.05 6.69 3.04
CA THR A 62 19.79 7.89 2.22
C THR A 62 18.31 8.22 2.08
N LEU A 63 17.39 7.31 2.46
CA LEU A 63 15.97 7.60 2.45
C LEU A 63 15.59 8.44 3.66
N GLY A 64 15.07 9.63 3.40
CA GLY A 64 14.46 10.43 4.46
C GLY A 64 13.31 9.65 5.11
N ARG A 65 13.16 9.76 6.43
CA ARG A 65 12.04 9.13 7.18
C ARG A 65 10.66 9.50 6.59
N GLY A 66 10.55 10.69 6.00
CA GLY A 66 9.35 11.19 5.33
C GLY A 66 9.12 10.67 3.90
N THR A 67 9.97 9.78 3.38
CA THR A 67 9.76 9.16 2.06
C THR A 67 8.43 8.42 2.07
N VAL A 68 7.56 8.76 1.11
CA VAL A 68 6.21 8.18 1.03
C VAL A 68 6.24 6.97 0.10
N PHE A 69 5.92 5.80 0.64
CA PHE A 69 5.72 4.58 -0.15
C PHE A 69 4.26 4.14 -0.21
N VAL A 70 3.45 4.57 0.76
CA VAL A 70 2.08 4.09 0.94
C VAL A 70 1.10 5.20 0.60
N PHE A 71 0.13 4.86 -0.24
CA PHE A 71 -0.91 5.76 -0.67
C PHE A 71 -2.27 5.12 -0.40
N VAL A 72 -3.16 5.86 0.27
CA VAL A 72 -4.51 5.40 0.59
C VAL A 72 -5.53 6.27 -0.13
N HIS A 73 -6.63 5.67 -0.63
CA HIS A 73 -7.64 6.43 -1.36
C HIS A 73 -8.50 7.34 -0.45
N ASP A 74 -8.68 6.98 0.83
CA ASP A 74 -9.46 7.72 1.83
C ASP A 74 -8.95 7.36 3.23
N ARG A 75 -8.75 8.35 4.10
CA ARG A 75 -8.18 8.16 5.44
C ARG A 75 -9.24 7.80 6.49
N GLU A 76 -10.49 8.12 6.24
CA GLU A 76 -11.61 7.86 7.16
C GLU A 76 -12.20 6.47 6.89
N LYS A 77 -12.37 6.12 5.61
CA LYS A 77 -12.89 4.83 5.16
C LYS A 77 -11.96 4.21 4.11
N PRO A 78 -10.83 3.60 4.54
CA PRO A 78 -9.84 3.05 3.64
C PRO A 78 -10.34 1.75 2.99
N ARG A 79 -10.50 1.78 1.68
CA ARG A 79 -11.00 0.76 0.74
C ARG A 79 -9.97 0.42 -0.34
N ALA A 80 -8.85 1.13 -0.41
CA ALA A 80 -7.86 0.99 -1.47
C ALA A 80 -6.50 1.57 -1.07
N PHE A 81 -5.45 0.82 -1.35
CA PHE A 81 -4.06 1.14 -1.08
C PHE A 81 -3.20 0.87 -2.31
N LYS A 82 -2.23 1.75 -2.53
CA LYS A 82 -1.13 1.57 -3.48
C LYS A 82 0.16 1.69 -2.72
N ILE A 83 1.04 0.72 -2.92
CA ILE A 83 2.34 0.68 -2.23
C ILE A 83 3.43 0.57 -3.28
N TYR A 84 4.40 1.47 -3.17
CA TYR A 84 5.55 1.57 -4.05
C TYR A 84 6.76 0.97 -3.34
N ASP A 85 7.69 0.42 -4.11
CA ASP A 85 8.96 -0.08 -3.59
C ASP A 85 10.11 0.89 -3.91
N PRO A 86 11.32 0.70 -3.34
CA PRO A 86 12.45 1.61 -3.50
C PRO A 86 12.87 1.84 -4.96
N SER A 87 12.59 0.89 -5.87
CA SER A 87 12.83 1.09 -7.31
C SER A 87 12.01 2.25 -7.90
N SER A 88 10.93 2.64 -7.24
CA SER A 88 10.08 3.77 -7.64
C SER A 88 10.70 5.14 -7.38
N LEU A 89 11.82 5.21 -6.66
CA LEU A 89 12.53 6.45 -6.35
C LEU A 89 13.52 6.88 -7.45
N GLY A 90 13.71 6.07 -8.49
CA GLY A 90 14.54 6.43 -9.64
C GLY A 90 13.91 7.54 -10.49
N CYS A 91 14.74 8.42 -11.06
CA CYS A 91 14.36 9.48 -12.01
C CYS A 91 13.82 8.92 -13.33
N SER A 92 12.65 8.28 -13.31
CA SER A 92 11.95 7.88 -14.53
C SER A 92 10.97 8.98 -14.94
N THR A 93 10.96 9.33 -16.22
CA THR A 93 10.01 10.25 -16.85
C THR A 93 8.57 9.71 -16.90
N SER A 94 8.38 8.46 -16.50
CA SER A 94 7.08 7.81 -16.34
C SER A 94 6.82 7.53 -14.87
N LEU A 95 5.58 7.77 -14.40
CA LEU A 95 5.14 7.34 -13.07
C LEU A 95 5.36 5.82 -12.94
N THR A 96 6.35 5.43 -12.13
CA THR A 96 6.60 4.02 -11.83
C THR A 96 5.30 3.39 -11.34
N PRO A 97 4.88 2.21 -11.83
CA PRO A 97 3.68 1.56 -11.32
C PRO A 97 3.89 1.18 -9.85
N PRO A 98 2.81 1.13 -9.03
CA PRO A 98 2.91 0.61 -7.67
C PRO A 98 3.34 -0.86 -7.72
N ARG A 99 4.11 -1.31 -6.73
CA ARG A 99 4.45 -2.72 -6.58
C ARG A 99 3.23 -3.53 -6.16
N TRP A 100 2.53 -3.02 -5.15
CA TRP A 100 1.34 -3.67 -4.60
C TRP A 100 0.12 -2.79 -4.71
N LYS A 101 -1.01 -3.43 -5.00
CA LYS A 101 -2.35 -2.85 -4.86
C LYS A 101 -3.16 -3.72 -3.91
N LEU A 102 -3.94 -3.08 -3.04
CA LEU A 102 -4.89 -3.76 -2.18
C LEU A 102 -6.18 -2.96 -2.16
N TYR A 103 -7.30 -3.52 -2.61
CA TYR A 103 -8.54 -2.76 -2.74
C TYR A 103 -9.78 -3.62 -2.55
N LEU A 104 -10.84 -3.00 -2.06
CA LEU A 104 -12.15 -3.62 -1.91
C LEU A 104 -12.71 -3.91 -3.30
N ARG A 105 -13.17 -5.15 -3.54
CA ARG A 105 -13.58 -5.62 -4.87
C ARG A 105 -14.67 -4.76 -5.50
N GLU A 106 -15.58 -4.20 -4.68
CA GLU A 106 -16.66 -3.31 -5.15
C GLU A 106 -16.18 -2.02 -5.82
N LEU A 107 -14.94 -1.59 -5.57
CA LEU A 107 -14.38 -0.38 -6.18
C LEU A 107 -14.00 -0.56 -7.67
N GLY A 108 -13.88 -1.80 -8.14
CA GLY A 108 -13.27 -2.08 -9.44
C GLY A 108 -11.74 -1.93 -9.44
N GLU A 109 -11.11 -1.98 -10.62
CA GLU A 109 -9.66 -1.79 -10.76
C GLU A 109 -9.23 -0.35 -10.43
N ILE A 110 -8.11 -0.21 -9.70
CA ILE A 110 -7.59 1.06 -9.18
C ILE A 110 -6.17 1.41 -9.63
#